data_AF-A0A2D6ZRA2-F1
#
_entry.id   AF-A0A2D6ZRA2-F1
#
_cell.length_a   1.000
_cell.length_b   1.000
_cell.length_c   1.000
_cell.angle_alpha   90.00
_cell.angle_beta   90.00
_cell.angle_gamma   90.00
#
_symmetry.space_group_name_H-M   'P 1'
#
loop_
_entity.id
_entity.type
_entity.pdbx_description
1 polymer ?
#
loop_
_entity_poly.entity_id
_entity_poly.type
_entity_poly.pdbx_seq_one_letter_code
_entity_poly.pdbx_strand_id
1 'polypeptide(L)'
;MIKLNLKKDSLRKVNELLQNLDQKSNDRSFKIINPDGNHAICAGLKDEMDVTIEGHVGYYCAGMNMKADVTVNGNVGTGVAENMMSGSVHVKGNASQSAGATAHGGTLIVDGDTSSRCGISMKGIDIIVKGSVGHMSAFMAQSGNLVICGDAGDALGDSIYEAKIFIKGEPKSLGADCEKKNMNKKDQDLLKSLLKKASIDENQLTHFKMYGSARKLYNFNIDNVSEY
;
A
#
# COMPACT_ATOMS: atom_id res chain seq x y z
N MET A 1 18.13 4.38 19.21
CA MET A 1 16.69 4.38 18.94
C MET A 1 15.99 5.27 19.97
N ILE A 2 15.45 6.41 19.55
CA ILE A 2 14.72 7.37 20.40
C ILE A 2 13.32 6.85 20.65
N LYS A 3 12.85 6.91 21.90
CA LYS A 3 11.54 6.41 22.30
C LYS A 3 10.53 7.55 22.48
N LEU A 4 9.41 7.48 21.78
CA LEU A 4 8.28 8.42 21.84
C LEU A 4 7.07 7.69 22.42
N ASN A 5 6.33 8.32 23.33
CA ASN A 5 5.25 7.65 24.05
C ASN A 5 3.94 8.45 23.99
N LEU A 6 2.97 7.95 23.23
CA LEU A 6 1.70 8.65 22.98
C LEU A 6 0.74 8.68 24.19
N LYS A 7 1.06 8.00 25.30
CA LYS A 7 0.39 8.20 26.59
C LYS A 7 0.92 9.41 27.37
N LYS A 8 2.10 9.93 27.01
CA LYS A 8 2.78 11.03 27.71
C LYS A 8 2.92 12.26 26.83
N ASP A 9 3.24 12.07 25.56
CA ASP A 9 3.36 13.11 24.56
C ASP A 9 2.12 13.15 23.68
N SER A 10 1.69 14.33 23.26
CA SER A 10 0.60 14.47 22.29
C SER A 10 1.04 13.97 20.91
N LEU A 11 0.07 13.47 20.13
CA LEU A 11 0.27 13.12 18.72
C LEU A 11 0.94 14.24 17.94
N ARG A 12 0.49 15.49 18.15
CA ARG A 12 1.04 16.66 17.48
C ARG A 12 2.53 16.82 17.78
N LYS A 13 2.95 16.72 19.04
CA LYS A 13 4.36 16.84 19.43
C LYS A 13 5.22 15.74 18.80
N VAL A 14 4.71 14.51 18.80
CA VAL A 14 5.40 13.36 18.19
C VAL A 14 5.58 13.57 16.69
N ASN A 15 4.52 13.97 15.97
CA ASN A 15 4.60 14.22 14.53
C ASN A 15 5.46 15.44 14.21
N GLU A 16 5.34 16.56 14.96
CA GLU A 16 6.16 17.75 14.74
C GLU A 16 7.66 17.44 14.87
N LEU A 17 8.04 16.60 15.84
CA LEU A 17 9.42 16.12 15.97
C LEU A 17 9.86 15.34 14.72
N LEU A 18 9.08 14.33 14.31
CA LEU A 18 9.44 13.45 13.19
C LEU A 18 9.39 14.17 11.83
N GLN A 19 8.54 15.18 11.67
CA GLN A 19 8.42 15.96 10.43
C GLN A 19 9.52 17.02 10.26
N ASN A 20 10.19 17.38 11.36
CA ASN A 20 11.19 18.46 11.39
C ASN A 20 12.49 17.98 12.06
N LEU A 21 13.04 16.86 11.57
CA LEU A 21 14.32 16.36 12.08
C LEU A 21 15.44 17.37 11.82
N ASP A 22 16.32 17.53 12.81
CA ASP A 22 17.56 18.26 12.59
C ASP A 22 18.47 17.45 11.67
N GLN A 23 18.75 18.00 10.49
CA GLN A 23 19.62 17.38 9.49
C GLN A 23 21.05 17.19 10.01
N LYS A 24 21.48 17.97 11.02
CA LYS A 24 22.80 17.83 11.66
C LYS A 24 22.84 16.70 12.70
N SER A 25 21.68 16.29 13.24
CA SER A 25 21.61 15.14 14.13
C SER A 25 21.75 13.84 13.32
N ASN A 26 22.40 12.84 13.91
CA ASN A 26 22.44 11.48 13.39
C ASN A 26 21.25 10.63 13.85
N ASP A 27 20.31 11.20 14.61
CA ASP A 27 19.15 10.49 15.09
C ASP A 27 18.17 10.22 13.93
N ARG A 28 18.15 8.96 13.52
CA ARG A 28 17.33 8.47 12.42
C ARG A 28 16.46 7.27 12.79
N SER A 29 16.53 6.80 14.02
CA SER A 29 15.81 5.60 14.48
C SER A 29 14.91 5.92 15.65
N PHE A 30 13.60 5.74 15.48
CA PHE A 30 12.55 6.09 16.42
C PHE A 30 11.65 4.90 16.74
N LYS A 31 11.16 4.86 17.98
CA LYS A 31 10.20 3.88 18.46
C LYS A 31 9.03 4.57 19.11
N ILE A 32 7.83 4.42 18.54
CA ILE A 32 6.58 4.94 19.09
C ILE A 32 5.90 3.82 19.87
N ILE A 33 5.56 4.08 21.12
CA ILE A 33 4.83 3.15 21.99
C ILE A 33 3.51 3.72 22.47
N ASN A 34 2.60 2.82 22.84
CA ASN A 34 1.24 3.12 23.27
C ASN A 34 0.46 4.00 22.26
N PRO A 35 0.41 3.62 20.97
CA PRO A 35 -0.29 4.40 19.95
C PRO A 35 -1.78 4.55 20.21
N ASP A 36 -2.40 3.59 20.92
CA ASP A 36 -3.80 3.66 21.39
C ASP A 36 -4.81 4.02 20.30
N GLY A 37 -4.58 3.52 19.07
CA GLY A 37 -5.45 3.80 17.93
C GLY A 37 -5.39 5.24 17.41
N ASN A 38 -4.42 6.06 17.83
CA ASN A 38 -4.27 7.43 17.33
C ASN A 38 -4.15 7.45 15.79
N HIS A 39 -4.82 8.43 15.19
CA HIS A 39 -4.80 8.66 13.75
C HIS A 39 -3.55 9.45 13.34
N ALA A 40 -3.20 9.41 12.06
CA ALA A 40 -2.17 10.21 11.40
C ALA A 40 -0.77 10.13 12.04
N ILE A 41 -0.47 9.06 12.78
CA ILE A 41 0.89 8.81 13.28
C ILE A 41 1.82 8.70 12.07
N CYS A 42 2.97 9.38 12.13
CA CYS A 42 3.95 9.39 11.05
C CYS A 42 3.42 9.95 9.72
N ALA A 43 2.37 10.78 9.73
CA ALA A 43 1.96 11.47 8.51
C ALA A 43 3.01 12.52 8.09
N GLY A 44 3.28 12.65 6.79
CA GLY A 44 4.08 13.72 6.22
C GLY A 44 5.57 13.68 6.54
N LEU A 45 6.15 12.49 6.76
CA LEU A 45 7.60 12.35 7.00
C LEU A 45 8.38 12.64 5.71
N LYS A 46 9.31 13.60 5.77
CA LYS A 46 10.04 14.12 4.59
C LYS A 46 11.46 13.60 4.49
N ASP A 47 12.04 13.19 5.62
CA ASP A 47 13.43 12.79 5.76
C ASP A 47 13.55 11.26 5.87
N GLU A 48 14.73 10.75 5.53
CA GLU A 48 15.09 9.35 5.76
C GLU A 48 15.10 9.09 7.27
N MET A 49 14.40 8.06 7.72
CA MET A 49 14.39 7.60 9.11
C MET A 49 13.70 6.25 9.20
N ASP A 50 14.07 5.47 10.21
CA ASP A 50 13.39 4.25 10.62
C ASP A 50 12.44 4.56 11.78
N VAL A 51 11.15 4.28 11.62
CA VAL A 51 10.16 4.41 12.70
C VAL A 51 9.46 3.08 12.96
N THR A 52 9.64 2.52 14.15
CA THR A 52 8.86 1.36 14.62
C THR A 52 7.72 1.80 15.53
N ILE A 53 6.49 1.40 15.23
CA ILE A 53 5.31 1.65 16.05
C ILE A 53 4.87 0.34 16.71
N GLU A 54 4.82 0.33 18.05
CA GLU A 54 4.40 -0.84 18.83
C GLU A 54 2.91 -0.77 19.19
N GLY A 55 2.08 -1.46 18.41
CA GLY A 55 0.64 -1.60 18.63
C GLY A 55 -0.21 -1.11 17.47
N HIS A 56 -1.53 -1.10 17.67
CA HIS A 56 -2.50 -0.70 16.67
C HIS A 56 -2.57 0.83 16.49
N VAL A 57 -2.76 1.26 15.25
CA VAL A 57 -2.87 2.68 14.88
C VAL A 57 -4.16 2.95 14.13
N GLY A 58 -4.61 4.20 14.18
CA GLY A 58 -5.81 4.65 13.51
C GLY A 58 -5.61 4.95 12.02
N TYR A 59 -6.37 5.93 11.55
CA TYR A 59 -6.47 6.30 10.12
C TYR A 59 -5.24 7.07 9.66
N TYR A 60 -4.90 6.97 8.37
CA TYR A 60 -3.88 7.78 7.71
C TYR A 60 -2.46 7.65 8.29
N CYS A 61 -2.17 6.53 8.96
CA CYS A 61 -0.82 6.23 9.43
C CYS A 61 0.16 6.22 8.24
N ALA A 62 1.29 6.91 8.39
CA ALA A 62 2.31 7.05 7.34
C ALA A 62 1.80 7.66 6.01
N GLY A 63 0.66 8.35 6.02
CA GLY A 63 0.18 9.08 4.84
C GLY A 63 1.13 10.21 4.46
N MET A 64 1.25 10.53 3.18
CA MET A 64 2.18 11.55 2.64
C MET A 64 3.66 11.31 2.99
N ASN A 65 4.05 10.08 3.32
CA ASN A 65 5.45 9.73 3.55
C ASN A 65 6.27 9.94 2.27
N MET A 66 7.47 10.53 2.38
CA MET A 66 8.36 10.77 1.25
C MET A 66 9.61 9.92 1.27
N LYS A 67 10.17 9.58 2.44
CA LYS A 67 11.49 8.94 2.53
C LYS A 67 11.66 7.98 3.71
N ALA A 68 10.73 8.00 4.67
CA ALA A 68 10.88 7.19 5.88
C ALA A 68 10.55 5.72 5.63
N ASP A 69 11.13 4.87 6.44
CA ASP A 69 10.80 3.45 6.57
C ASP A 69 10.01 3.25 7.87
N VAL A 70 8.71 2.96 7.75
CA VAL A 70 7.79 2.87 8.88
C VAL A 70 7.34 1.42 9.07
N THR A 71 7.62 0.82 10.22
CA THR A 71 7.12 -0.50 10.59
C THR A 71 6.04 -0.38 11.67
N VAL A 72 4.88 -0.99 11.46
CA VAL A 72 3.78 -1.06 12.43
C VAL A 72 3.65 -2.49 12.94
N ASN A 73 4.00 -2.73 14.20
CA ASN A 73 3.78 -3.99 14.90
C ASN A 73 2.33 -4.08 15.39
N GLY A 74 1.39 -4.13 14.46
CA GLY A 74 -0.04 -4.12 14.76
C GLY A 74 -0.91 -3.97 13.52
N ASN A 75 -2.17 -3.60 13.76
CA ASN A 75 -3.16 -3.32 12.70
C ASN A 75 -3.21 -1.82 12.44
N VAL A 76 -3.58 -1.44 11.22
CA VAL A 76 -3.71 -0.04 10.80
C VAL A 76 -5.14 0.25 10.35
N GLY A 77 -5.62 1.45 10.64
CA GLY A 77 -6.91 1.94 10.19
C GLY A 77 -6.91 2.36 8.71
N THR A 78 -7.97 3.06 8.31
CA THR A 78 -8.23 3.47 6.93
C THR A 78 -7.12 4.37 6.38
N GLY A 79 -6.70 4.17 5.12
CA GLY A 79 -5.80 5.09 4.43
C GLY A 79 -4.33 5.02 4.86
N VAL A 80 -3.85 3.88 5.35
CA VAL A 80 -2.40 3.69 5.60
C VAL A 80 -1.59 3.97 4.33
N ALA A 81 -0.49 4.70 4.45
CA ALA A 81 0.37 5.10 3.33
C ALA A 81 -0.35 5.86 2.19
N GLU A 82 -1.50 6.47 2.49
CA GLU A 82 -2.22 7.28 1.50
C GLU A 82 -1.35 8.44 1.00
N ASN A 83 -1.33 8.66 -0.31
CA ASN A 83 -0.59 9.72 -0.98
C ASN A 83 0.91 9.71 -0.65
N MET A 84 1.48 8.53 -0.38
CA MET A 84 2.92 8.33 -0.19
C MET A 84 3.68 8.59 -1.50
N MET A 85 4.84 9.24 -1.40
CA MET A 85 5.71 9.60 -2.54
C MET A 85 6.85 8.61 -2.72
N SER A 86 7.51 8.19 -1.63
CA SER A 86 8.56 7.16 -1.62
C SER A 86 8.83 6.69 -0.18
N GLY A 87 9.83 5.82 0.03
CA GLY A 87 10.11 5.13 1.29
C GLY A 87 9.40 3.77 1.38
N SER A 88 9.27 3.23 2.60
CA SER A 88 8.50 2.00 2.84
C SER A 88 7.58 2.07 4.05
N VAL A 89 6.50 1.30 4.00
CA VAL A 89 5.60 1.06 5.14
C VAL A 89 5.37 -0.44 5.26
N HIS A 90 5.70 -1.04 6.40
CA HIS A 90 5.45 -2.46 6.68
C HIS A 90 4.48 -2.62 7.85
N VAL A 91 3.28 -3.11 7.56
CA VAL A 91 2.26 -3.47 8.55
C VAL A 91 2.35 -4.95 8.88
N LYS A 92 2.59 -5.30 10.14
CA LYS A 92 2.69 -6.69 10.63
C LYS A 92 1.34 -7.37 10.86
N GLY A 93 0.25 -6.61 10.87
CA GLY A 93 -1.13 -7.09 10.99
C GLY A 93 -1.96 -6.82 9.74
N ASN A 94 -3.24 -6.53 9.97
CA ASN A 94 -4.21 -6.20 8.92
C ASN A 94 -4.29 -4.69 8.67
N ALA A 95 -4.69 -4.31 7.45
CA ALA A 95 -5.03 -2.94 7.11
C ALA A 95 -6.52 -2.78 6.80
N SER A 96 -7.11 -1.68 7.25
CA SER A 96 -8.47 -1.31 6.87
C SER A 96 -8.54 -0.86 5.40
N GLN A 97 -9.65 -0.22 5.03
CA GLN A 97 -9.94 0.22 3.67
C GLN A 97 -8.92 1.24 3.15
N SER A 98 -8.78 1.32 1.83
CA SER A 98 -8.00 2.38 1.15
C SER A 98 -6.49 2.36 1.46
N ALA A 99 -5.93 1.20 1.83
CA ALA A 99 -4.48 1.05 2.00
C ALA A 99 -3.71 1.42 0.72
N GLY A 100 -2.74 2.33 0.83
CA GLY A 100 -1.94 2.82 -0.31
C GLY A 100 -2.71 3.71 -1.30
N ALA A 101 -3.88 4.23 -0.92
CA ALA A 101 -4.70 5.07 -1.79
C ALA A 101 -3.91 6.26 -2.35
N THR A 102 -4.07 6.56 -3.64
CA THR A 102 -3.46 7.73 -4.32
C THR A 102 -1.93 7.84 -4.28
N ALA A 103 -1.22 6.87 -3.71
CA ALA A 103 0.23 6.93 -3.54
C ALA A 103 0.96 6.89 -4.89
N HIS A 104 2.00 7.70 -5.00
CA HIS A 104 2.79 7.95 -6.21
C HIS A 104 4.05 7.07 -6.29
N GLY A 105 4.48 6.46 -5.18
CA GLY A 105 5.68 5.64 -5.16
C GLY A 105 5.96 5.04 -3.78
N GLY A 106 7.07 4.32 -3.69
CA GLY A 106 7.47 3.60 -2.48
C GLY A 106 6.89 2.18 -2.43
N THR A 107 6.96 1.57 -1.25
CA THR A 107 6.49 0.19 -1.05
C THR A 107 5.66 0.06 0.24
N LEU A 108 4.44 -0.45 0.12
CA LEU A 108 3.59 -0.84 1.25
C LEU A 108 3.52 -2.37 1.33
N ILE A 109 3.91 -2.95 2.45
CA ILE A 109 3.80 -4.38 2.74
C ILE A 109 2.80 -4.57 3.88
N VAL A 110 1.83 -5.48 3.69
CA VAL A 110 0.87 -5.88 4.73
C VAL A 110 0.98 -7.40 4.92
N ASP A 111 1.34 -7.82 6.13
CA ASP A 111 1.50 -9.24 6.46
C ASP A 111 0.16 -9.99 6.59
N GLY A 112 -0.92 -9.27 6.92
CA GLY A 112 -2.28 -9.80 6.96
C GLY A 112 -3.12 -9.44 5.73
N ASP A 113 -4.41 -9.23 5.97
CA ASP A 113 -5.39 -8.86 4.95
C ASP A 113 -5.54 -7.33 4.81
N THR A 114 -6.00 -6.89 3.65
CA THR A 114 -6.52 -5.53 3.46
C THR A 114 -8.02 -5.55 3.17
N SER A 115 -8.72 -4.53 3.65
CA SER A 115 -10.15 -4.38 3.36
C SER A 115 -10.39 -3.81 1.93
N SER A 116 -11.57 -3.27 1.68
CA SER A 116 -11.95 -2.74 0.36
C SER A 116 -11.05 -1.61 -0.14
N ARG A 117 -11.02 -1.42 -1.45
CA ARG A 117 -10.37 -0.27 -2.11
C ARG A 117 -8.86 -0.18 -1.83
N CYS A 118 -8.20 -1.29 -1.55
CA CYS A 118 -6.73 -1.32 -1.46
C CYS A 118 -6.13 -0.86 -2.80
N GLY A 119 -5.23 0.13 -2.77
CA GLY A 119 -4.64 0.71 -3.97
C GLY A 119 -5.58 1.56 -4.82
N ILE A 120 -6.71 2.05 -4.27
CA ILE A 120 -7.61 2.94 -5.01
C ILE A 120 -6.88 4.18 -5.52
N SER A 121 -7.04 4.47 -6.81
CA SER A 121 -6.43 5.60 -7.49
C SER A 121 -4.90 5.68 -7.35
N MET A 122 -4.21 4.56 -7.15
CA MET A 122 -2.74 4.53 -7.01
C MET A 122 -2.02 5.00 -8.29
N LYS A 123 -0.86 5.64 -8.13
CA LYS A 123 -0.12 6.36 -9.18
C LYS A 123 1.37 6.01 -9.21
N GLY A 124 1.74 4.83 -8.73
CA GLY A 124 3.11 4.33 -8.83
C GLY A 124 3.62 3.54 -7.63
N ILE A 125 2.85 3.40 -6.55
CA ILE A 125 3.25 2.59 -5.39
C ILE A 125 3.29 1.08 -5.71
N ASP A 126 4.21 0.37 -5.06
CA ASP A 126 4.18 -1.08 -4.95
C ASP A 126 3.44 -1.48 -3.65
N ILE A 127 2.33 -2.19 -3.76
CA ILE A 127 1.57 -2.73 -2.62
C ILE A 127 1.69 -4.24 -2.63
N ILE A 128 2.15 -4.85 -1.53
CA ILE A 128 2.24 -6.29 -1.36
C ILE A 128 1.41 -6.71 -0.15
N VAL A 129 0.36 -7.48 -0.40
CA VAL A 129 -0.53 -8.05 0.62
C VAL A 129 -0.29 -9.55 0.70
N LYS A 130 0.14 -10.03 1.87
CA LYS A 130 0.37 -11.47 2.11
C LYS A 130 -0.93 -12.25 2.37
N GLY A 131 -1.99 -11.56 2.76
CA GLY A 131 -3.34 -12.10 2.81
C GLY A 131 -4.18 -11.79 1.57
N SER A 132 -5.47 -11.62 1.79
CA SER A 132 -6.49 -11.29 0.79
C SER A 132 -6.81 -9.80 0.78
N VAL A 133 -7.47 -9.34 -0.29
CA VAL A 133 -7.93 -7.95 -0.44
C VAL A 133 -9.45 -7.88 -0.61
N GLY A 134 -10.06 -6.81 -0.10
CA GLY A 134 -11.51 -6.60 -0.22
C GLY A 134 -11.98 -6.15 -1.60
N HIS A 135 -13.29 -5.88 -1.71
CA HIS A 135 -13.95 -5.42 -2.93
C HIS A 135 -13.37 -4.09 -3.44
N MET A 136 -13.46 -3.86 -4.75
CA MET A 136 -13.00 -2.64 -5.44
C MET A 136 -11.52 -2.30 -5.22
N SER A 137 -10.70 -3.31 -4.92
CA SER A 137 -9.25 -3.12 -4.84
C SER A 137 -8.70 -2.78 -6.23
N ALA A 138 -7.72 -1.88 -6.28
CA ALA A 138 -7.19 -1.26 -7.49
C ALA A 138 -8.23 -0.50 -8.34
N PHE A 139 -9.33 -0.03 -7.75
CA PHE A 139 -10.29 0.85 -8.43
C PHE A 139 -9.59 2.14 -8.89
N MET A 140 -9.73 2.50 -10.17
CA MET A 140 -9.07 3.64 -10.81
C MET A 140 -7.54 3.66 -10.68
N ALA A 141 -6.90 2.50 -10.48
CA ALA A 141 -5.45 2.41 -10.35
C ALA A 141 -4.75 2.84 -11.65
N GLN A 142 -3.95 3.90 -11.58
CA GLN A 142 -3.34 4.53 -12.74
C GLN A 142 -2.00 3.89 -13.12
N SER A 143 -1.14 3.66 -12.14
CA SER A 143 0.17 3.02 -12.30
C SER A 143 0.64 2.44 -10.96
N GLY A 144 1.68 1.60 -10.99
CA GLY A 144 2.16 0.87 -9.82
C GLY A 144 1.75 -0.59 -9.86
N ASN A 145 1.98 -1.30 -8.76
CA ASN A 145 1.80 -2.74 -8.68
C ASN A 145 1.03 -3.14 -7.41
N LEU A 146 0.06 -4.04 -7.55
CA LEU A 146 -0.64 -4.67 -6.44
C LEU A 146 -0.38 -6.18 -6.47
N VAL A 147 0.32 -6.71 -5.46
CA VAL A 147 0.58 -8.15 -5.28
C VAL A 147 -0.32 -8.69 -4.17
N ILE A 148 -1.07 -9.74 -4.46
CA ILE A 148 -2.06 -10.35 -3.56
C ILE A 148 -1.73 -11.84 -3.44
N CYS A 149 -1.37 -12.29 -2.24
CA CYS A 149 -1.02 -13.69 -2.01
C CYS A 149 -2.23 -14.58 -1.66
N GLY A 150 -3.36 -13.98 -1.26
CA GLY A 150 -4.66 -14.64 -1.09
C GLY A 150 -5.62 -14.35 -2.25
N ASP A 151 -6.90 -14.15 -1.91
CA ASP A 151 -7.99 -13.88 -2.84
C ASP A 151 -8.32 -12.39 -2.94
N ALA A 152 -9.13 -12.03 -3.93
CA ALA A 152 -9.70 -10.69 -4.06
C ALA A 152 -11.23 -10.71 -4.08
N GLY A 153 -11.83 -9.69 -3.47
CA GLY A 153 -13.28 -9.48 -3.48
C GLY A 153 -13.86 -9.11 -4.86
N ASP A 154 -15.08 -8.57 -4.84
CA ASP A 154 -15.78 -8.15 -6.05
C ASP A 154 -15.11 -6.94 -6.73
N ALA A 155 -15.24 -6.85 -8.06
CA ALA A 155 -14.80 -5.72 -8.88
C ALA A 155 -13.29 -5.38 -8.76
N LEU A 156 -12.42 -6.38 -8.81
CA LEU A 156 -10.97 -6.16 -8.82
C LEU A 156 -10.55 -5.37 -10.07
N GLY A 157 -9.77 -4.31 -9.87
CA GLY A 157 -9.20 -3.51 -10.95
C GLY A 157 -10.23 -2.71 -11.75
N ASP A 158 -11.38 -2.39 -11.15
CA ASP A 158 -12.39 -1.57 -11.81
C ASP A 158 -11.80 -0.24 -12.31
N SER A 159 -12.01 0.09 -13.58
CA SER A 159 -11.50 1.30 -14.23
C SER A 159 -9.97 1.45 -14.13
N ILE A 160 -9.24 0.33 -14.16
CA ILE A 160 -7.77 0.31 -14.11
C ILE A 160 -7.14 0.83 -15.40
N TYR A 161 -5.99 1.51 -15.27
CA TYR A 161 -5.16 1.97 -16.39
C TYR A 161 -3.86 1.15 -16.51
N GLU A 162 -2.68 1.75 -16.30
CA GLU A 162 -1.38 1.10 -16.50
C GLU A 162 -0.87 0.33 -15.27
N ALA A 163 -1.63 0.31 -14.18
CA ALA A 163 -1.32 -0.48 -13.01
C ALA A 163 -1.36 -1.99 -13.31
N LYS A 164 -0.52 -2.76 -12.62
CA LYS A 164 -0.47 -4.22 -12.74
C LYS A 164 -0.92 -4.87 -11.45
N ILE A 165 -1.77 -5.87 -11.56
CA ILE A 165 -2.22 -6.68 -10.43
C ILE A 165 -1.66 -8.09 -10.60
N PHE A 166 -0.99 -8.59 -9.57
CA PHE A 166 -0.50 -9.96 -9.47
C PHE A 166 -1.26 -10.66 -8.35
N ILE A 167 -1.98 -11.73 -8.64
CA ILE A 167 -2.78 -12.47 -7.64
C ILE A 167 -2.46 -13.95 -7.68
N LYS A 168 -2.24 -14.55 -6.51
CA LYS A 168 -2.04 -15.99 -6.33
C LYS A 168 -3.36 -16.76 -6.24
N GLY A 169 -4.34 -16.22 -5.52
CA GLY A 169 -5.71 -16.75 -5.46
C GLY A 169 -6.55 -16.34 -6.66
N GLU A 170 -7.84 -16.09 -6.41
CA GLU A 170 -8.79 -15.66 -7.44
C GLU A 170 -9.52 -14.37 -7.06
N PRO A 171 -9.83 -13.50 -8.04
CA PRO A 171 -10.85 -12.48 -7.84
C PRO A 171 -12.25 -13.10 -7.89
N LYS A 172 -13.14 -12.66 -7.01
CA LYS A 172 -14.57 -13.03 -7.09
C LYS A 172 -15.22 -12.50 -8.36
N SER A 173 -14.86 -11.28 -8.77
CA SER A 173 -15.23 -10.69 -10.06
C SER A 173 -14.21 -9.63 -10.46
N LEU A 174 -14.07 -9.39 -11.76
CA LEU A 174 -13.29 -8.27 -12.29
C LEU A 174 -14.19 -7.04 -12.43
N GLY A 175 -13.60 -5.86 -12.27
CA GLY A 175 -14.26 -4.60 -12.54
C GLY A 175 -14.26 -4.23 -14.02
N ALA A 176 -14.88 -3.11 -14.36
CA ALA A 176 -14.88 -2.60 -15.73
C ALA A 176 -13.44 -2.35 -16.22
N ASP A 177 -13.20 -2.65 -17.50
CA ASP A 177 -11.89 -2.50 -18.16
C ASP A 177 -10.73 -3.30 -17.52
N CYS A 178 -10.99 -4.28 -16.65
CA CYS A 178 -9.97 -5.18 -16.13
C CYS A 178 -10.03 -6.55 -16.81
N GLU A 179 -8.90 -7.04 -17.30
CA GLU A 179 -8.81 -8.38 -17.87
C GLU A 179 -7.55 -9.12 -17.44
N LYS A 180 -7.58 -10.44 -17.57
CA LYS A 180 -6.40 -11.29 -17.38
C LYS A 180 -5.39 -10.99 -18.48
N LYS A 181 -4.12 -10.84 -18.10
CA LYS A 181 -2.99 -10.58 -19.00
C LYS A 181 -1.98 -11.72 -18.97
N ASN A 182 -1.27 -11.90 -20.08
CA ASN A 182 -0.10 -12.79 -20.14
C ASN A 182 1.09 -12.13 -19.45
N MET A 183 1.75 -12.85 -18.55
CA MET A 183 2.92 -12.36 -17.82
C MET A 183 4.20 -12.63 -18.63
N ASN A 184 4.82 -11.58 -19.17
CA ASN A 184 6.08 -11.70 -19.91
C ASN A 184 7.29 -11.72 -18.96
N LYS A 185 8.50 -11.90 -19.50
CA LYS A 185 9.74 -11.96 -18.71
C LYS A 185 9.97 -10.71 -17.82
N LYS A 186 9.68 -9.51 -18.33
CA LYS A 186 9.81 -8.27 -17.54
C LYS A 186 8.83 -8.24 -16.37
N ASP A 187 7.61 -8.74 -16.57
CA ASP A 187 6.61 -8.84 -15.51
C ASP A 187 7.00 -9.88 -14.45
N GLN A 188 7.58 -11.00 -14.88
CA GLN A 188 8.12 -12.02 -13.98
C GLN A 188 9.27 -11.49 -13.13
N ASP A 189 10.22 -10.77 -13.75
CA ASP A 189 11.37 -10.18 -13.04
C ASP A 189 10.91 -9.09 -12.06
N LEU A 190 9.90 -8.29 -12.45
CA LEU A 190 9.24 -7.34 -11.57
C LEU A 190 8.60 -8.04 -10.37
N LEU A 191 7.73 -9.03 -10.59
CA LEU A 191 7.07 -9.77 -9.53
C LEU A 191 8.09 -10.42 -8.59
N LYS A 192 9.16 -11.03 -9.12
CA LYS A 192 10.27 -11.59 -8.35
C LYS A 192 10.89 -10.56 -7.40
N SER A 193 11.12 -9.34 -7.87
CA SER A 193 11.64 -8.25 -7.04
C SER A 193 10.66 -7.85 -5.92
N LEU A 194 9.35 -7.82 -6.20
CA LEU A 194 8.31 -7.48 -5.23
C LEU A 194 8.18 -8.54 -4.14
N LEU A 195 8.21 -9.83 -4.51
CA LEU A 195 8.19 -10.94 -3.56
C LEU A 195 9.42 -10.88 -2.63
N LYS A 196 10.60 -10.59 -3.18
CA LYS A 196 11.83 -10.41 -2.39
C LYS A 196 11.71 -9.26 -1.38
N LYS A 197 11.17 -8.10 -1.76
CA LYS A 197 10.93 -6.97 -0.85
C LYS A 197 10.05 -7.38 0.36
N ALA A 198 9.06 -8.25 0.12
CA ALA A 198 8.15 -8.73 1.16
C ALA A 198 8.65 -9.99 1.92
N SER A 199 9.88 -10.45 1.64
CA SER A 199 10.44 -11.72 2.17
C SER A 199 9.54 -12.93 1.86
N ILE A 200 8.99 -12.98 0.65
CA ILE A 200 8.19 -14.10 0.13
C ILE A 200 9.07 -14.91 -0.84
N ASP A 201 8.99 -16.24 -0.75
CA ASP A 201 9.76 -17.12 -1.64
C ASP A 201 9.43 -16.88 -3.12
N GLU A 202 10.48 -16.59 -3.91
CA GLU A 202 10.41 -16.33 -5.34
C GLU A 202 9.97 -17.54 -6.16
N ASN A 203 10.09 -18.76 -5.62
CA ASN A 203 9.62 -19.98 -6.28
C ASN A 203 8.09 -20.01 -6.45
N GLN A 204 7.36 -19.14 -5.73
CA GLN A 204 5.91 -19.04 -5.85
C GLN A 204 5.44 -18.27 -7.08
N LEU A 205 6.36 -17.68 -7.87
CA LEU A 205 6.05 -16.85 -9.04
C LEU A 205 5.07 -17.53 -10.02
N THR A 206 5.21 -18.84 -10.24
CA THR A 206 4.35 -19.60 -11.16
C THR A 206 2.89 -19.72 -10.70
N HIS A 207 2.60 -19.44 -9.44
CA HIS A 207 1.24 -19.45 -8.89
C HIS A 207 0.51 -18.12 -9.11
N PHE A 208 1.18 -17.08 -9.58
CA PHE A 208 0.57 -15.77 -9.79
C PHE A 208 0.00 -15.61 -11.19
N LYS A 209 -1.17 -14.99 -11.25
CA LYS A 209 -1.80 -14.49 -12.47
C LYS A 209 -1.65 -12.99 -12.52
N MET A 210 -1.59 -12.44 -13.74
CA MET A 210 -1.54 -11.00 -13.95
C MET A 210 -2.87 -10.48 -14.49
N TYR A 211 -3.32 -9.35 -13.97
CA TYR A 211 -4.48 -8.59 -14.48
C TYR A 211 -4.07 -7.14 -14.71
N GLY A 212 -4.77 -6.47 -15.62
CA GLY A 212 -4.52 -5.07 -15.97
C GLY A 212 -5.56 -4.56 -16.97
N SER A 213 -5.38 -3.33 -17.45
CA SER A 213 -6.40 -2.69 -18.30
C SER A 213 -6.62 -3.39 -19.64
N ALA A 214 -7.88 -3.61 -20.02
CA ALA A 214 -8.28 -4.00 -21.37
C ALA A 214 -8.15 -2.84 -22.38
N ARG A 215 -7.85 -1.63 -21.89
CA ARG A 215 -7.63 -0.40 -22.64
C ARG A 215 -8.86 0.10 -23.40
N LYS A 216 -10.06 -0.19 -22.90
CA LYS A 216 -11.34 0.24 -23.50
C LYS A 216 -11.79 1.62 -23.02
N LEU A 217 -11.37 2.05 -21.83
CA LEU A 217 -11.83 3.31 -21.22
C LEU A 217 -10.79 4.45 -21.30
N TYR A 218 -9.74 4.33 -22.12
CA TYR A 218 -8.72 5.39 -22.26
C TYR A 218 -9.23 6.64 -22.98
N ASN A 219 -10.21 6.48 -23.87
CA ASN A 219 -10.81 7.57 -24.62
C ASN A 219 -12.33 7.46 -24.47
N PHE A 220 -13.02 8.60 -24.36
CA PHE A 220 -14.49 8.61 -24.34
C PHE A 220 -15.04 7.96 -25.60
N ASN A 221 -15.84 6.90 -25.44
CA ASN A 221 -16.58 6.28 -26.53
C ASN A 221 -18.07 6.22 -26.17
N ILE A 222 -18.92 6.82 -27.01
CA ILE A 222 -20.38 6.89 -26.79
C ILE A 222 -21.04 5.50 -26.77
N ASP A 223 -20.43 4.52 -27.42
CA ASP A 223 -20.92 3.13 -27.43
C ASP A 223 -20.64 2.39 -26.11
N ASN A 224 -19.72 2.90 -25.28
CA ASN A 224 -19.35 2.32 -24.00
C ASN A 224 -20.00 3.06 -22.82
N VAL A 225 -21.04 3.89 -23.04
CA VAL A 225 -21.66 4.73 -21.99
C VAL A 225 -22.19 3.91 -20.80
N SER A 226 -22.58 2.64 -21.01
CA SER A 226 -22.99 1.74 -19.93
C SER A 226 -21.85 1.07 -19.17
N GLU A 227 -20.61 1.22 -19.64
CA GLU A 227 -19.38 0.66 -19.03
C GLU A 227 -18.56 1.70 -18.25
N TYR A 228 -18.94 2.99 -18.30
CA TYR A 228 -18.43 4.07 -17.43
C TYR A 228 -19.24 4.17 -16.13
#